data_AF-A0A0T2ZB95-F1
#
_entry.id   AF-A0A0T2ZB95-F1
#
_cell.length_a   1.000
_cell.length_b   1.000
_cell.length_c   1.000
_cell.angle_alpha   90.00
_cell.angle_beta   90.00
_cell.angle_gamma   90.00
#
_symmetry.space_group_name_H-M   'P 1'
#
loop_
_entity.id
_entity.type
_entity.pdbx_description
1 polymer ?
#
loop_
_entity_poly.entity_id
_entity_poly.type
_entity_poly.pdbx_seq_one_letter_code
_entity_poly.pdbx_strand_id
1 'polypeptide(L)'
;MEIMATAYKWTNPSVLAFAQGQDPVEMMERAAREVALAAMDEGWTGPPFDPLNLAERRGLKIDARGDIPDARLIPTAYGSVLQYNPTRPRGRLRFSIAHEIAHTLFPDHDEQVRNRLTHDTYARGDNWQLEVLCNIGAAELLMPAGSFSDWAKETPSIQKVMDLRKQFNVSVEACIIRLVKLSAQPMAAFCASVHDDGSRRVDYVISSSGWRCPVKVGQRVPASSVLEEATEIGFTAIRQEEWVNQHPLQVECVALAPYPGSAEPRVVGLLIEPETAGYSPRAVDEVDGDALQPRGGGRKLLVHVVPNTSHAWGGAGFASSLRRRFPDTWSTFRDHYAREHSTPRLGEVVFADVSDDLSVAHMVAQAGIGQSSVQRLRYAALSECLKKVQEHACDLNATVHMPRIGTGHGGANWQLIRELISDELVDKGIKTTVYRLPPRLGA
;
A
#
# COMPACT_ATOMS: atom_id res chain seq x y z
N MET A 1 4.68 -10.26 8.00
CA MET A 1 3.53 -9.81 8.80
C MET A 1 3.71 -10.34 10.22
N GLU A 2 4.59 -9.71 11.01
CA GLU A 2 5.00 -10.28 12.32
C GLU A 2 5.58 -9.23 13.29
N ILE A 3 5.05 -8.00 13.23
CA ILE A 3 5.36 -6.93 14.20
C ILE A 3 4.05 -6.20 14.54
N MET A 4 3.20 -6.86 15.32
CA MET A 4 2.11 -6.29 16.15
C MET A 4 1.65 -7.37 17.17
N ALA A 5 2.61 -7.96 17.88
CA ALA A 5 2.38 -8.80 19.05
C ALA A 5 3.55 -8.63 20.06
N THR A 6 3.43 -8.74 21.39
CA THR A 6 2.29 -8.97 22.31
C THR A 6 0.94 -8.49 21.80
N ALA A 7 -0.04 -9.40 21.66
CA ALA A 7 -1.28 -9.16 20.93
C ALA A 7 -2.04 -7.94 21.47
N TYR A 8 -1.97 -6.83 20.73
CA TYR A 8 -2.70 -5.62 21.07
C TYR A 8 -4.19 -5.88 20.88
N LYS A 9 -4.96 -5.84 21.97
CA LYS A 9 -6.35 -6.28 21.95
C LYS A 9 -7.26 -5.16 21.43
N TRP A 10 -7.64 -5.25 20.17
CA TRP A 10 -8.73 -4.47 19.59
C TRP A 10 -10.04 -4.76 20.34
N THR A 11 -10.73 -3.68 20.72
CA THR A 11 -11.89 -3.70 21.63
C THR A 11 -12.98 -2.71 21.23
N ASN A 12 -12.66 -1.72 20.40
CA ASN A 12 -13.63 -0.78 19.85
C ASN A 12 -14.66 -1.49 18.96
N PRO A 13 -15.98 -1.36 19.21
CA PRO A 13 -17.01 -2.06 18.45
C PRO A 13 -16.99 -1.77 16.95
N SER A 14 -16.79 -0.52 16.53
CA SER A 14 -16.69 -0.10 15.14
C SER A 14 -15.53 -0.79 14.42
N VAL A 15 -14.39 -0.89 15.11
CA VAL A 15 -13.17 -1.54 14.60
C VAL A 15 -13.39 -3.05 14.44
N LEU A 16 -14.02 -3.70 15.42
CA LEU A 16 -14.34 -5.13 15.36
C LEU A 16 -15.37 -5.45 14.26
N ALA A 17 -16.38 -4.61 14.10
CA ALA A 17 -17.40 -4.73 13.06
C ALA A 17 -16.83 -4.51 11.65
N PHE A 18 -15.89 -3.56 11.50
CA PHE A 18 -15.15 -3.33 10.26
C PHE A 18 -14.22 -4.49 9.90
N ALA A 19 -13.46 -5.01 10.87
CA ALA A 19 -12.43 -6.01 10.62
C ALA A 19 -12.97 -7.45 10.47
N GLN A 20 -14.17 -7.74 11.00
CA GLN A 20 -14.87 -9.03 10.85
C GLN A 20 -14.02 -10.26 11.25
N GLY A 21 -13.13 -10.10 12.24
CA GLY A 21 -12.22 -11.15 12.72
C GLY A 21 -10.88 -11.25 11.98
N GLN A 22 -10.62 -10.41 10.97
CA GLN A 22 -9.31 -10.20 10.38
C GLN A 22 -8.51 -9.15 11.18
N ASP A 23 -7.25 -8.90 10.83
CA ASP A 23 -6.49 -7.81 11.42
C ASP A 23 -7.05 -6.43 10.96
N PRO A 24 -7.38 -5.51 11.87
CA PRO A 24 -7.95 -4.22 11.50
C PRO A 24 -7.02 -3.28 10.73
N VAL A 25 -5.70 -3.38 10.90
CA VAL A 25 -4.73 -2.57 10.15
C VAL A 25 -4.68 -3.04 8.71
N GLU A 26 -4.52 -4.36 8.49
CA GLU A 26 -4.55 -4.96 7.16
C GLU A 26 -5.87 -4.65 6.43
N MET A 27 -7.01 -4.74 7.13
CA MET A 27 -8.32 -4.39 6.59
C MET A 27 -8.44 -2.91 6.21
N MET A 28 -7.88 -1.99 7.00
CA MET A 28 -7.90 -0.56 6.72
C MET A 28 -7.01 -0.19 5.54
N GLU A 29 -5.79 -0.73 5.48
CA GLU A 29 -4.89 -0.57 4.33
C GLU A 29 -5.55 -1.09 3.05
N ARG A 30 -6.16 -2.27 3.12
CA ARG A 30 -6.88 -2.89 1.99
C ARG A 30 -8.06 -2.04 1.52
N ALA A 31 -8.92 -1.58 2.42
CA ALA A 31 -10.09 -0.78 2.07
C ALA A 31 -9.72 0.60 1.49
N ALA A 32 -8.72 1.27 2.07
CA ALA A 32 -8.21 2.53 1.55
C ALA A 32 -7.56 2.36 0.16
N ARG A 33 -6.81 1.27 -0.03
CA ARG A 33 -6.23 0.91 -1.33
C ARG A 33 -7.28 0.62 -2.38
N GLU A 34 -8.31 -0.16 -2.06
CA GLU A 34 -9.42 -0.48 -2.98
C GLU A 34 -10.11 0.81 -3.47
N VAL A 35 -10.35 1.77 -2.56
CA VAL A 35 -10.84 3.12 -2.90
C VAL A 35 -9.87 3.90 -3.79
N ALA A 36 -8.57 3.91 -3.48
CA ALA A 36 -7.58 4.64 -4.26
C ALA A 36 -7.44 4.07 -5.69
N LEU A 37 -7.35 2.74 -5.84
CA LEU A 37 -7.22 2.07 -7.13
C LEU A 37 -8.47 2.27 -8.00
N ALA A 38 -9.67 2.23 -7.42
CA ALA A 38 -10.91 2.51 -8.12
C ALA A 38 -10.94 3.97 -8.65
N ALA A 39 -10.55 4.94 -7.81
CA ALA A 39 -10.45 6.33 -8.24
C ALA A 39 -9.39 6.52 -9.35
N MET A 40 -8.25 5.83 -9.28
CA MET A 40 -7.20 5.86 -10.32
C MET A 40 -7.69 5.24 -11.65
N ASP A 41 -8.49 4.18 -11.61
CA ASP A 41 -9.15 3.59 -12.80
C ASP A 41 -10.12 4.57 -13.48
N GLU A 42 -10.64 5.56 -12.74
CA GLU A 42 -11.46 6.67 -13.23
C GLU A 42 -10.68 7.98 -13.47
N GLY A 43 -9.34 7.91 -13.51
CA GLY A 43 -8.48 9.06 -13.84
C GLY A 43 -8.19 10.02 -12.69
N TRP A 44 -8.33 9.60 -11.43
CA TRP A 44 -7.74 10.32 -10.30
C TRP A 44 -6.21 10.16 -10.34
N THR A 45 -5.49 11.27 -10.42
CA THR A 45 -4.04 11.30 -10.65
C THR A 45 -3.29 12.14 -9.62
N GLY A 46 -1.99 11.95 -9.59
CA GLY A 46 -1.05 12.60 -8.69
C GLY A 46 0.36 12.06 -8.94
N PRO A 47 1.33 12.36 -8.05
CA PRO A 47 1.21 13.26 -6.91
C PRO A 47 1.19 14.74 -7.30
N PRO A 48 0.59 15.64 -6.50
CA PRO A 48 -0.16 15.34 -5.27
C PRO A 48 -1.59 14.87 -5.57
N PHE A 49 -1.98 13.71 -5.04
CA PHE A 49 -3.35 13.19 -5.14
C PHE A 49 -4.33 14.11 -4.39
N ASP A 50 -5.43 14.54 -5.01
CA ASP A 50 -6.37 15.47 -4.38
C ASP A 50 -7.46 14.75 -3.58
N PRO A 51 -7.49 14.87 -2.24
CA PRO A 51 -8.54 14.25 -1.42
C PRO A 51 -9.91 14.91 -1.59
N LEU A 52 -10.00 16.18 -2.04
CA LEU A 52 -11.31 16.77 -2.35
C LEU A 52 -11.95 16.07 -3.55
N ASN A 53 -11.22 15.94 -4.66
CA ASN A 53 -11.70 15.18 -5.81
C ASN A 53 -12.01 13.70 -5.48
N LEU A 54 -11.28 13.08 -4.56
CA LEU A 54 -11.62 11.74 -4.07
C LEU A 54 -12.95 11.71 -3.30
N ALA A 55 -13.19 12.69 -2.42
CA ALA A 55 -14.46 12.81 -1.69
C ALA A 55 -15.64 13.03 -2.63
N GLU A 56 -15.49 13.88 -3.66
CA GLU A 56 -16.50 14.10 -4.71
C GLU A 56 -16.84 12.81 -5.47
N ARG A 57 -15.82 12.04 -5.90
CA ARG A 57 -15.99 10.75 -6.59
C ARG A 57 -16.73 9.72 -5.72
N ARG A 58 -16.54 9.79 -4.40
CA ARG A 58 -17.27 8.96 -3.42
C ARG A 58 -18.67 9.50 -3.07
N GLY A 59 -19.12 10.56 -3.73
CA GLY A 59 -20.46 11.14 -3.53
C GLY A 59 -20.62 11.91 -2.21
N LEU A 60 -19.53 12.22 -1.51
CA LEU A 60 -19.59 13.00 -0.27
C LEU A 60 -19.95 14.45 -0.57
N LYS A 61 -20.86 15.01 0.23
CA LYS A 61 -21.11 16.45 0.22
C LYS A 61 -19.98 17.15 0.95
N ILE A 62 -19.46 18.22 0.37
CA ILE A 62 -18.28 18.95 0.89
C ILE A 62 -18.71 20.36 1.30
N ASP A 63 -18.27 20.82 2.48
CA ASP A 63 -18.59 22.15 3.03
C ASP A 63 -17.34 22.80 3.67
N ALA A 64 -17.01 24.02 3.25
CA ALA A 64 -15.81 24.73 3.67
C ALA A 64 -16.10 25.66 4.86
N ARG A 65 -15.58 25.32 6.03
CA ARG A 65 -15.92 25.88 7.33
C ARG A 65 -14.70 26.44 8.05
N GLY A 66 -14.52 27.76 8.01
CA GLY A 66 -13.40 28.44 8.69
C GLY A 66 -13.44 28.35 10.22
N ASP A 67 -14.61 28.05 10.79
CA ASP A 67 -14.94 28.03 12.22
C ASP A 67 -14.63 26.71 12.95
N ILE A 68 -14.28 25.64 12.23
CA ILE A 68 -13.93 24.33 12.83
C ILE A 68 -12.40 24.15 12.97
N PRO A 69 -11.88 23.25 13.82
CA PRO A 69 -10.44 23.12 14.04
C PRO A 69 -9.66 22.63 12.81
N ASP A 70 -10.11 21.55 12.17
CA ASP A 70 -9.44 20.88 11.05
C ASP A 70 -10.45 20.37 10.03
N ALA A 71 -10.99 19.16 10.22
CA ALA A 71 -12.05 18.56 9.42
C ALA A 71 -12.92 17.68 10.34
N ARG A 72 -14.10 17.30 9.85
CA ARG A 72 -15.02 16.36 10.50
C ARG A 72 -16.03 15.77 9.52
N LEU A 73 -16.53 14.58 9.82
CA LEU A 73 -17.61 13.92 9.09
C LEU A 73 -18.93 14.06 9.88
N ILE A 74 -19.91 14.75 9.29
CA ILE A 74 -21.24 14.91 9.89
C ILE A 74 -22.24 13.97 9.19
N PRO A 75 -22.83 12.99 9.88
CA PRO A 75 -23.96 12.23 9.36
C PRO A 75 -25.21 13.12 9.20
N THR A 76 -25.97 12.85 8.15
CA THR A 76 -27.26 13.51 7.87
C THR A 76 -28.28 12.48 7.41
N ALA A 77 -29.56 12.85 7.35
CA ALA A 77 -30.64 11.99 6.86
C ALA A 77 -30.48 11.50 5.39
N TYR A 78 -29.47 12.00 4.66
CA TYR A 78 -29.20 11.67 3.25
C TYR A 78 -27.72 11.28 3.02
N GLY A 79 -27.06 10.67 4.02
CA GLY A 79 -25.63 10.35 4.01
C GLY A 79 -24.77 11.42 4.69
N SER A 80 -23.46 11.40 4.48
CA SER A 80 -22.52 12.23 5.24
C SER A 80 -22.03 13.49 4.52
N VAL A 81 -21.72 14.53 5.30
CA VAL A 81 -21.10 15.79 4.87
C VAL A 81 -19.69 15.88 5.45
N LEU A 82 -18.69 16.04 4.59
CA LEU A 82 -17.31 16.34 4.96
C LEU A 82 -17.17 17.85 5.12
N GLN A 83 -16.95 18.31 6.35
CA GLN A 83 -16.59 19.70 6.64
C GLN A 83 -15.08 19.84 6.82
N TYR A 84 -14.48 20.90 6.27
CA TYR A 84 -13.05 21.18 6.44
C TYR A 84 -12.75 22.66 6.61
N ASN A 85 -11.68 23.00 7.32
CA ASN A 85 -11.22 24.37 7.51
C ASN A 85 -10.16 24.78 6.47
N PRO A 86 -10.49 25.63 5.48
CA PRO A 86 -9.57 26.05 4.43
C PRO A 86 -8.40 26.91 4.94
N THR A 87 -8.44 27.41 6.18
CA THR A 87 -7.37 28.23 6.78
C THR A 87 -6.17 27.41 7.28
N ARG A 88 -6.28 26.08 7.33
CA ARG A 88 -5.18 25.22 7.83
C ARG A 88 -4.03 25.12 6.81
N PRO A 89 -2.77 24.95 7.26
CA PRO A 89 -1.65 24.70 6.36
C PRO A 89 -1.92 23.52 5.42
N ARG A 90 -1.58 23.65 4.13
CA ARG A 90 -2.02 22.77 3.04
C ARG A 90 -1.85 21.26 3.31
N GLY A 91 -0.72 20.85 3.91
CA GLY A 91 -0.49 19.44 4.29
C GLY A 91 -1.39 18.94 5.43
N ARG A 92 -1.66 19.79 6.45
CA ARG A 92 -2.59 19.49 7.55
C ARG A 92 -4.03 19.42 7.03
N LEU A 93 -4.40 20.36 6.15
CA LEU A 93 -5.70 20.36 5.46
C LEU A 93 -5.94 19.04 4.70
N ARG A 94 -5.02 18.68 3.79
CA ARG A 94 -5.13 17.46 2.96
C ARG A 94 -5.19 16.18 3.79
N PHE A 95 -4.34 16.06 4.82
CA PHE A 95 -4.36 14.91 5.72
C PHE A 95 -5.68 14.82 6.50
N SER A 96 -6.23 15.95 6.96
CA SER A 96 -7.52 15.96 7.66
C SER A 96 -8.67 15.51 6.74
N ILE A 97 -8.73 15.99 5.50
CA ILE A 97 -9.75 15.55 4.52
C ILE A 97 -9.60 14.04 4.24
N ALA A 98 -8.38 13.54 4.01
CA ALA A 98 -8.15 12.11 3.78
C ALA A 98 -8.52 11.24 5.00
N HIS A 99 -8.33 11.75 6.22
CA HIS A 99 -8.73 11.11 7.46
C HIS A 99 -10.27 11.02 7.59
N GLU A 100 -11.02 12.08 7.23
CA GLU A 100 -12.50 12.00 7.15
C GLU A 100 -12.97 11.02 6.07
N ILE A 101 -12.26 10.90 4.95
CA ILE A 101 -12.55 9.88 3.92
C ILE A 101 -12.29 8.47 4.48
N ALA A 102 -11.25 8.27 5.29
CA ALA A 102 -10.98 6.99 5.95
C ALA A 102 -12.07 6.63 6.99
N HIS A 103 -12.65 7.60 7.71
CA HIS A 103 -13.80 7.35 8.60
C HIS A 103 -15.00 6.71 7.87
N THR A 104 -15.22 7.03 6.59
CA THR A 104 -16.32 6.45 5.77
C THR A 104 -16.07 5.02 5.28
N LEU A 105 -14.94 4.40 5.65
CA LEU A 105 -14.66 2.99 5.36
C LEU A 105 -15.25 2.05 6.43
N PHE A 106 -15.57 2.59 7.60
CA PHE A 106 -16.26 1.85 8.66
C PHE A 106 -17.76 1.73 8.34
N PRO A 107 -18.41 0.60 8.69
CA PRO A 107 -19.82 0.36 8.36
C PRO A 107 -20.79 1.29 9.10
N ASP A 108 -20.41 1.74 10.31
CA ASP A 108 -21.21 2.55 11.25
C ASP A 108 -20.87 4.05 11.19
N HIS A 109 -20.31 4.52 10.07
CA HIS A 109 -19.82 5.90 9.95
C HIS A 109 -20.92 6.97 9.88
N ASP A 110 -22.16 6.57 9.64
CA ASP A 110 -23.34 7.42 9.56
C ASP A 110 -24.20 7.43 10.84
N GLU A 111 -23.88 6.56 11.82
CA GLU A 111 -24.65 6.46 13.07
C GLU A 111 -24.35 7.59 14.08
N GLN A 112 -23.13 8.17 14.05
CA GLN A 112 -22.68 9.18 15.01
C GLN A 112 -21.77 10.24 14.38
N VAL A 113 -21.79 11.47 14.91
CA VAL A 113 -20.88 12.55 14.47
C VAL A 113 -19.45 12.20 14.87
N ARG A 114 -18.59 11.95 13.88
CA ARG A 114 -17.15 11.68 14.08
C ARG A 114 -16.39 12.98 13.86
N ASN A 115 -15.69 13.44 14.90
CA ASN A 115 -14.80 14.60 14.82
C ASN A 115 -13.38 14.10 14.99
N ARG A 116 -12.45 14.61 14.19
CA ARG A 116 -11.01 14.50 14.48
C ARG A 116 -10.74 15.03 15.89
N LEU A 117 -10.37 14.15 16.82
CA LEU A 117 -10.46 14.42 18.25
C LEU A 117 -9.51 15.54 18.70
N THR A 118 -10.04 16.52 19.45
CA THR A 118 -9.22 17.38 20.30
C THR A 118 -8.75 16.59 21.54
N HIS A 119 -7.62 16.98 22.13
CA HIS A 119 -6.94 16.21 23.19
C HIS A 119 -7.85 15.77 24.35
N ASP A 120 -8.84 16.59 24.74
CA ASP A 120 -9.78 16.27 25.83
C ASP A 120 -10.64 15.02 25.62
N THR A 121 -10.79 14.54 24.37
CA THR A 121 -11.60 13.36 24.05
C THR A 121 -10.87 12.02 24.07
N TYR A 122 -9.55 12.00 24.32
CA TYR A 122 -8.82 10.76 24.67
C TYR A 122 -9.40 10.08 25.94
N ALA A 123 -10.15 10.81 26.77
CA ALA A 123 -10.78 10.31 27.99
C ALA A 123 -12.01 9.41 27.78
N ARG A 124 -12.47 9.14 26.54
CA ARG A 124 -13.63 8.26 26.25
C ARG A 124 -13.23 6.95 25.57
N GLY A 125 -12.60 6.06 26.35
CA GLY A 125 -12.41 4.64 26.00
C GLY A 125 -11.59 4.39 24.73
N ASP A 126 -11.92 3.32 24.02
CA ASP A 126 -11.12 2.76 22.93
C ASP A 126 -11.27 3.50 21.58
N ASN A 127 -11.76 4.75 21.57
CA ASN A 127 -11.92 5.53 20.34
C ASN A 127 -10.59 5.85 19.63
N TRP A 128 -9.47 5.85 20.35
CA TRP A 128 -8.14 6.03 19.78
C TRP A 128 -7.76 4.91 18.79
N GLN A 129 -8.29 3.68 18.96
CA GLN A 129 -8.09 2.58 18.02
C GLN A 129 -8.61 2.96 16.61
N LEU A 130 -9.73 3.67 16.57
CA LEU A 130 -10.38 4.13 15.34
C LEU A 130 -9.55 5.25 14.68
N GLU A 131 -9.10 6.23 15.46
CA GLU A 131 -8.21 7.32 14.99
C GLU A 131 -6.90 6.78 14.38
N VAL A 132 -6.29 5.76 14.99
CA VAL A 132 -5.08 5.11 14.46
C VAL A 132 -5.33 4.50 13.10
N LEU A 133 -6.44 3.78 12.91
CA LEU A 133 -6.81 3.24 11.61
C LEU A 133 -7.12 4.34 10.59
N CYS A 134 -7.87 5.39 10.95
CA CYS A 134 -8.11 6.52 10.05
C CYS A 134 -6.82 7.21 9.60
N ASN A 135 -5.79 7.30 10.45
CA ASN A 135 -4.47 7.82 10.08
C ASN A 135 -3.74 6.90 9.07
N ILE A 136 -3.88 5.58 9.20
CA ILE A 136 -3.33 4.59 8.26
C ILE A 136 -4.04 4.68 6.91
N GLY A 137 -5.38 4.70 6.91
CA GLY A 137 -6.18 4.89 5.70
C GLY A 137 -5.87 6.21 4.99
N ALA A 138 -5.76 7.32 5.73
CA ALA A 138 -5.38 8.63 5.18
C ALA A 138 -4.00 8.62 4.52
N ALA A 139 -3.04 7.86 5.06
CA ALA A 139 -1.71 7.72 4.48
C ALA A 139 -1.75 6.91 3.16
N GLU A 140 -2.48 5.79 3.11
CA GLU A 140 -2.65 4.99 1.88
C GLU A 140 -3.36 5.81 0.78
N LEU A 141 -4.40 6.59 1.14
CA LEU A 141 -5.10 7.46 0.20
C LEU A 141 -4.22 8.59 -0.35
N LEU A 142 -3.36 9.20 0.46
CA LEU A 142 -2.50 10.31 -0.02
C LEU A 142 -1.23 9.83 -0.73
N MET A 143 -0.85 8.56 -0.56
CA MET A 143 0.36 7.93 -1.12
C MET A 143 0.04 6.52 -1.66
N PRO A 144 -0.86 6.39 -2.64
CA PRO A 144 -1.33 5.09 -3.12
C PRO A 144 -0.24 4.33 -3.90
N ALA A 145 -0.50 3.03 -4.11
CA ALA A 145 0.43 2.13 -4.79
C ALA A 145 0.88 2.65 -6.16
N GLY A 146 2.15 2.40 -6.51
CA GLY A 146 2.79 2.81 -7.76
C GLY A 146 3.38 4.22 -7.76
N SER A 147 3.07 5.03 -6.74
CA SER A 147 3.42 6.46 -6.74
C SER A 147 4.90 6.75 -6.40
N PHE A 148 5.59 5.83 -5.71
CA PHE A 148 6.98 6.01 -5.24
C PHE A 148 8.03 5.43 -6.22
N SER A 149 7.60 5.06 -7.43
CA SER A 149 8.29 4.05 -8.21
C SER A 149 9.62 4.45 -8.85
N ASP A 150 9.81 5.73 -9.18
CA ASP A 150 11.10 6.26 -9.64
C ASP A 150 12.14 6.24 -8.51
N TRP A 151 11.66 6.43 -7.28
CA TRP A 151 12.46 6.56 -6.07
C TRP A 151 12.80 5.22 -5.41
N ALA A 152 12.03 4.16 -5.67
CA ALA A 152 12.22 2.82 -5.07
C ALA A 152 13.56 2.13 -5.42
N LYS A 153 14.34 2.67 -6.37
CA LYS A 153 15.63 2.12 -6.80
C LYS A 153 16.86 2.76 -6.17
N GLU A 154 16.72 3.93 -5.55
CA GLU A 154 17.83 4.67 -4.95
C GLU A 154 17.72 4.64 -3.43
N THR A 155 18.87 4.63 -2.75
CA THR A 155 18.99 4.53 -1.29
C THR A 155 18.05 5.50 -0.57
N PRO A 156 17.17 5.02 0.33
CA PRO A 156 16.37 5.88 1.19
C PRO A 156 17.24 6.80 2.05
N SER A 157 16.80 8.06 2.20
CA SER A 157 17.47 9.07 3.03
C SER A 157 16.46 10.09 3.55
N ILE A 158 16.82 10.82 4.60
CA ILE A 158 15.96 11.87 5.18
C ILE A 158 15.76 13.05 4.22
N GLN A 159 16.76 13.37 3.40
CA GLN A 159 16.62 14.39 2.36
C GLN A 159 15.56 13.99 1.33
N LYS A 160 15.61 12.74 0.87
CA LYS A 160 14.66 12.18 -0.09
C LYS A 160 13.24 12.11 0.46
N VAL A 161 13.08 11.76 1.75
CA VAL A 161 11.81 11.90 2.49
C VAL A 161 11.33 13.36 2.46
N MET A 162 12.22 14.31 2.73
CA MET A 162 11.89 15.74 2.76
C MET A 162 11.48 16.30 1.40
N ASP A 163 11.93 15.70 0.29
CA ASP A 163 11.50 16.07 -1.07
C ASP A 163 10.22 15.35 -1.51
N LEU A 164 10.10 14.05 -1.25
CA LEU A 164 8.88 13.27 -1.47
C LEU A 164 7.67 13.88 -0.74
N ARG A 165 7.80 14.26 0.54
CA ARG A 165 6.69 14.88 1.26
C ARG A 165 6.23 16.21 0.68
N LYS A 166 7.09 16.94 -0.05
CA LYS A 166 6.71 18.16 -0.78
C LYS A 166 5.89 17.80 -2.02
N GLN A 167 6.37 16.82 -2.80
CA GLN A 167 5.72 16.30 -4.01
C GLN A 167 4.32 15.76 -3.72
N PHE A 168 4.18 14.90 -2.71
CA PHE A 168 2.90 14.33 -2.26
C PHE A 168 2.07 15.29 -1.40
N ASN A 169 2.72 16.32 -0.86
CA ASN A 169 2.16 17.32 0.04
C ASN A 169 1.55 16.70 1.32
N VAL A 170 2.39 15.95 2.05
CA VAL A 170 2.09 15.15 3.26
C VAL A 170 3.03 15.49 4.44
N SER A 171 2.84 14.85 5.59
CA SER A 171 3.75 14.94 6.74
C SER A 171 5.06 14.15 6.51
N VAL A 172 6.09 14.45 7.31
CA VAL A 172 7.34 13.68 7.32
C VAL A 172 7.06 12.23 7.71
N GLU A 173 6.39 12.01 8.84
CA GLU A 173 6.12 10.67 9.40
C GLU A 173 5.41 9.75 8.42
N ALA A 174 4.34 10.23 7.77
CA ALA A 174 3.61 9.44 6.79
C ALA A 174 4.52 9.04 5.61
N CYS A 175 5.35 9.97 5.13
CA CYS A 175 6.30 9.71 4.05
C CYS A 175 7.41 8.72 4.44
N ILE A 176 7.95 8.80 5.66
CA ILE A 176 8.95 7.84 6.18
C ILE A 176 8.31 6.45 6.29
N ILE A 177 7.13 6.34 6.89
CA ILE A 177 6.44 5.07 7.08
C ILE A 177 6.15 4.40 5.72
N ARG A 178 5.70 5.17 4.71
CA ARG A 178 5.51 4.63 3.35
C ARG A 178 6.82 4.18 2.72
N LEU A 179 7.88 4.99 2.81
CA LEU A 179 9.18 4.68 2.23
C LEU A 179 9.80 3.41 2.83
N VAL A 180 9.67 3.22 4.15
CA VAL A 180 10.15 2.03 4.86
C VAL A 180 9.37 0.78 4.50
N LYS A 181 8.04 0.86 4.35
CA LYS A 181 7.20 -0.26 3.89
C LYS A 181 7.56 -0.71 2.47
N LEU A 182 7.91 0.24 1.59
CA LEU A 182 8.32 -0.05 0.20
C LEU A 182 9.82 -0.38 0.04
N SER A 183 10.59 -0.35 1.13
CA SER A 183 12.05 -0.51 1.07
C SER A 183 12.46 -1.98 0.90
N ALA A 184 13.21 -2.26 -0.17
CA ALA A 184 13.95 -3.51 -0.34
C ALA A 184 15.30 -3.53 0.41
N GLN A 185 15.65 -2.49 1.16
CA GLN A 185 16.78 -2.45 2.10
C GLN A 185 16.24 -2.58 3.54
N PRO A 186 16.90 -3.31 4.45
CA PRO A 186 16.48 -3.39 5.85
C PRO A 186 16.60 -2.02 6.52
N MET A 187 15.48 -1.52 7.04
CA MET A 187 15.42 -0.26 7.79
C MET A 187 14.15 -0.15 8.63
N ALA A 188 14.11 0.85 9.50
CA ALA A 188 12.91 1.22 10.25
C ALA A 188 12.67 2.73 10.27
N ALA A 189 11.40 3.11 10.31
CA ALA A 189 10.96 4.44 10.73
C ALA A 189 10.99 4.49 12.26
N PHE A 190 11.40 5.62 12.85
CA PHE A 190 11.29 5.84 14.29
C PHE A 190 10.83 7.26 14.62
N CYS A 191 10.26 7.43 15.81
CA CYS A 191 10.13 8.72 16.50
C CYS A 191 10.77 8.60 17.88
N ALA A 192 11.42 9.67 18.34
CA ALA A 192 11.92 9.80 19.69
C ALA A 192 11.68 11.20 20.25
N SER A 193 11.29 11.29 21.51
CA SER A 193 11.00 12.55 22.21
C SER A 193 11.65 12.55 23.59
N VAL A 194 11.71 13.73 24.22
CA VAL A 194 12.19 13.88 25.60
C VAL A 194 11.03 13.59 26.55
N HIS A 195 11.23 12.67 27.48
CA HIS A 195 10.26 12.25 28.50
C HIS A 195 10.50 13.01 29.81
N ASP A 196 9.56 12.93 30.77
CA ASP A 196 9.59 13.66 32.05
C ASP A 196 10.88 13.46 32.88
N ASP A 197 11.61 12.36 32.68
CA ASP A 197 12.90 12.09 33.31
C ASP A 197 14.08 12.83 32.65
N GLY A 198 13.78 13.77 31.74
CA GLY A 198 14.74 14.53 30.95
C GLY A 198 15.46 13.71 29.88
N SER A 199 15.09 12.45 29.65
CA SER A 199 15.78 11.59 28.69
C SER A 199 15.01 11.36 27.40
N ARG A 200 15.76 11.37 26.29
CA ARG A 200 15.21 11.04 24.97
C ARG A 200 14.97 9.54 24.86
N ARG A 201 13.75 9.14 24.48
CA ARG A 201 13.34 7.74 24.34
C ARG A 201 12.63 7.53 23.01
N VAL A 202 12.72 6.32 22.48
CA VAL A 202 12.06 5.92 21.23
C VAL A 202 10.57 5.66 21.49
N ASP A 203 9.70 6.47 20.89
CA ASP A 203 8.25 6.43 21.08
C ASP A 203 7.57 5.36 20.22
N TYR A 204 8.07 5.16 19.00
CA TYR A 204 7.65 4.06 18.12
C TYR A 204 8.78 3.65 17.16
N VAL A 205 8.70 2.41 16.66
CA VAL A 205 9.54 1.85 15.58
C VAL A 205 8.67 1.06 14.62
N ILE A 206 8.82 1.27 13.32
CA ILE A 206 8.12 0.51 12.25
C ILE A 206 9.18 -0.01 11.28
N SER A 207 9.33 -1.34 11.16
CA SER A 207 10.36 -1.97 10.31
C SER A 207 9.87 -2.25 8.89
N SER A 208 10.80 -2.32 7.93
CA SER A 208 10.58 -2.82 6.56
C SER A 208 10.18 -4.30 6.53
N SER A 209 9.45 -4.72 5.49
CA SER A 209 8.96 -6.10 5.32
C SER A 209 10.10 -7.13 5.43
N GLY A 210 9.94 -8.11 6.34
CA GLY A 210 10.90 -9.21 6.49
C GLY A 210 12.15 -8.91 7.34
N TRP A 211 12.31 -7.68 7.83
CA TRP A 211 13.37 -7.32 8.80
C TRP A 211 12.77 -7.00 10.17
N ARG A 212 13.52 -7.25 11.25
CA ARG A 212 13.16 -6.87 12.61
C ARG A 212 14.21 -5.90 13.13
N CYS A 213 13.85 -4.64 13.34
CA CYS A 213 14.75 -3.64 13.89
C CYS A 213 15.27 -4.06 15.28
N PRO A 214 16.58 -3.91 15.58
CA PRO A 214 17.11 -4.21 16.92
C PRO A 214 16.68 -3.18 17.99
N VAL A 215 16.34 -1.95 17.58
CA VAL A 215 15.89 -0.86 18.47
C VAL A 215 14.45 -1.09 18.92
N LYS A 216 14.17 -0.88 20.21
CA LYS A 216 12.86 -1.14 20.82
C LYS A 216 12.15 0.14 21.25
N VAL A 217 10.81 0.09 21.26
CA VAL A 217 9.99 1.14 21.87
C VAL A 217 10.30 1.27 23.37
N GLY A 218 10.35 2.50 23.87
CA GLY A 218 10.72 2.85 25.24
C GLY A 218 12.23 2.84 25.52
N GLN A 219 13.06 2.41 24.56
CA GLN A 219 14.51 2.44 24.68
C GLN A 219 15.03 3.88 24.79
N ARG A 220 15.92 4.13 25.75
CA ARG A 220 16.63 5.43 25.87
C ARG A 220 17.64 5.57 24.73
N VAL A 221 17.61 6.70 24.05
CA VAL A 221 18.59 7.07 23.03
C VAL A 221 19.92 7.46 23.72
N PRO A 222 21.10 7.08 23.18
CA PRO A 222 22.37 7.51 23.75
C PRO A 222 22.51 9.04 23.78
N ALA A 223 23.00 9.62 24.88
CA ALA A 223 23.15 11.08 25.02
C ALA A 223 24.18 11.71 24.07
N SER A 224 25.01 10.90 23.40
CA SER A 224 25.93 11.31 22.34
C SER A 224 25.35 11.17 20.93
N SER A 225 24.05 10.85 20.82
CA SER A 225 23.39 10.61 19.53
C SER A 225 23.25 11.90 18.72
N VAL A 226 23.34 11.75 17.41
CA VAL A 226 23.07 12.75 16.38
C VAL A 226 21.67 13.36 16.47
N LEU A 227 20.75 12.71 17.19
CA LEU A 227 19.43 13.28 17.52
C LEU A 227 19.53 14.62 18.28
N GLU A 228 20.59 14.83 19.07
CA GLU A 228 20.79 16.10 19.79
C GLU A 228 21.29 17.24 18.88
N GLU A 229 21.59 16.97 17.61
CA GLU A 229 21.88 18.00 16.58
C GLU A 229 20.61 18.45 15.84
N ALA A 230 19.51 17.69 15.94
CA ALA A 230 18.19 18.07 15.43
C ALA A 230 17.47 18.99 16.45
N THR A 231 18.07 20.15 16.74
CA THR A 231 17.61 21.07 17.81
C THR A 231 16.41 21.95 17.42
N GLU A 232 16.14 22.12 16.13
CA GLU A 232 15.13 23.05 15.62
C GLU A 232 14.22 22.41 14.57
N ILE A 233 12.99 22.88 14.45
CA ILE A 233 11.99 22.26 13.55
C ILE A 233 12.48 22.32 12.09
N GLY A 234 12.66 21.14 11.49
CA GLY A 234 13.16 20.97 10.13
C GLY A 234 14.67 20.77 10.01
N PHE A 235 15.45 20.87 11.10
CA PHE A 235 16.87 20.52 11.09
C PHE A 235 17.04 19.02 10.92
N THR A 236 17.89 18.64 9.97
CA THR A 236 18.23 17.24 9.67
C THR A 236 19.63 16.90 10.18
N ALA A 237 19.80 15.70 10.72
CA ALA A 237 21.11 15.22 11.20
C ALA A 237 21.32 13.74 10.84
N ILE A 238 22.56 13.35 10.51
CA ILE A 238 22.93 12.05 9.93
C ILE A 238 24.23 11.53 10.57
N ARG A 239 24.24 10.29 11.08
CA ARG A 239 25.43 9.62 11.64
C ARG A 239 25.29 8.10 11.63
N GLN A 240 26.42 7.37 11.59
CA GLN A 240 26.45 5.95 11.94
C GLN A 240 26.57 5.79 13.46
N GLU A 241 25.64 5.08 14.09
CA GLU A 241 25.53 4.96 15.55
C GLU A 241 25.24 3.53 16.00
N GLU A 242 25.65 3.21 17.23
CA GLU A 242 25.45 1.91 17.86
C GLU A 242 24.46 2.02 19.02
N TRP A 243 23.15 1.94 18.74
CA TRP A 243 22.12 2.07 19.78
C TRP A 243 21.90 0.78 20.60
N VAL A 244 22.26 -0.38 20.05
CA VAL A 244 22.02 -1.71 20.65
C VAL A 244 23.22 -2.60 20.36
N ASN A 245 23.85 -3.17 21.39
CA ASN A 245 24.83 -4.27 21.28
C ASN A 245 25.95 -4.08 20.23
N GLN A 246 26.46 -2.86 20.04
CA GLN A 246 27.46 -2.53 19.00
C GLN A 246 26.99 -2.83 17.55
N HIS A 247 25.68 -2.89 17.33
CA HIS A 247 25.09 -3.04 16.01
C HIS A 247 25.09 -1.67 15.29
N PRO A 248 25.85 -1.50 14.21
CA PRO A 248 25.93 -0.21 13.51
C PRO A 248 24.64 0.06 12.74
N LEU A 249 24.06 1.24 12.93
CA LEU A 249 22.92 1.74 12.17
C LEU A 249 23.24 3.11 11.59
N GLN A 250 22.90 3.35 10.33
CA GLN A 250 22.89 4.71 9.79
C GLN A 250 21.59 5.38 10.24
N VAL A 251 21.72 6.32 11.17
CA VAL A 251 20.64 7.13 11.74
C VAL A 251 20.53 8.40 10.92
N GLU A 252 19.39 8.61 10.26
CA GLU A 252 19.07 9.86 9.58
C GLU A 252 17.76 10.42 10.10
N CYS A 253 17.75 11.66 10.59
CA CYS A 253 16.60 12.20 11.31
C CYS A 253 16.31 13.66 11.00
N VAL A 254 15.10 14.10 11.37
CA VAL A 254 14.65 15.49 11.31
C VAL A 254 13.83 15.85 12.55
N ALA A 255 14.05 17.04 13.11
CA ALA A 255 13.21 17.54 14.19
C ALA A 255 11.85 18.04 13.68
N LEU A 256 10.80 17.69 14.42
CA LEU A 256 9.41 18.10 14.19
C LEU A 256 8.89 18.88 15.40
N ALA A 257 7.73 19.52 15.22
CA ALA A 257 7.03 20.19 16.30
C ALA A 257 6.83 19.26 17.52
N PRO A 258 7.00 19.77 18.75
CA PRO A 258 6.89 19.00 19.99
C PRO A 258 5.50 18.38 20.15
N TYR A 259 5.39 17.38 21.03
CA TYR A 259 4.08 16.94 21.52
C TYR A 259 3.39 18.07 22.31
N PRO A 260 2.05 18.15 22.30
CA PRO A 260 1.33 19.14 23.10
C PRO A 260 1.72 19.06 24.57
N GLY A 261 2.16 20.18 25.14
CA GLY A 261 2.65 20.27 26.53
C GLY A 261 4.17 20.08 26.69
N SER A 262 4.89 19.61 25.67
CA SER A 262 6.36 19.58 25.67
C SER A 262 6.94 20.84 25.01
N ALA A 263 8.10 21.28 25.50
CA ALA A 263 8.92 22.31 24.87
C ALA A 263 9.91 21.73 23.84
N GLU A 264 10.31 20.48 24.01
CA GLU A 264 11.40 19.85 23.27
C GLU A 264 10.94 19.24 21.94
N PRO A 265 11.60 19.54 20.80
CA PRO A 265 11.31 18.90 19.53
C PRO A 265 11.38 17.37 19.63
N ARG A 266 10.37 16.72 19.04
CA ARG A 266 10.42 15.28 18.77
C ARG A 266 11.17 15.06 17.46
N VAL A 267 12.00 14.03 17.43
CA VAL A 267 12.87 13.73 16.30
C VAL A 267 12.38 12.46 15.62
N VAL A 268 12.16 12.53 14.32
CA VAL A 268 11.65 11.42 13.50
C VAL A 268 12.67 11.10 12.41
N GLY A 269 12.90 9.81 12.15
CA GLY A 269 13.93 9.43 11.20
C GLY A 269 13.86 8.00 10.68
N LEU A 270 14.94 7.63 9.99
CA LEU A 270 15.26 6.32 9.48
C LEU A 270 16.39 5.72 10.33
N LEU A 271 16.24 4.45 10.72
CA LEU A 271 17.31 3.57 11.17
C LEU A 271 17.62 2.63 10.00
N ILE A 272 18.74 2.81 9.33
CA ILE A 272 19.10 2.08 8.12
C ILE A 272 20.18 1.04 8.47
N GLU A 273 19.98 -0.20 8.05
CA GLU A 273 21.00 -1.25 8.14
C GLU A 273 22.08 -1.00 7.07
N PRO A 274 23.35 -0.73 7.46
CA PRO A 274 24.45 -0.58 6.50
C PRO A 274 24.88 -1.91 5.90
N GLU A 275 24.82 -3.02 6.67
CA GLU A 275 25.25 -4.35 6.22
C GLU A 275 24.05 -5.25 5.89
N THR A 276 23.69 -5.35 4.61
CA THR A 276 22.60 -6.21 4.15
C THR A 276 22.97 -7.71 4.07
N ALA A 277 24.07 -8.12 4.69
CA ALA A 277 24.61 -9.47 4.59
C ALA A 277 23.62 -10.52 5.12
N GLY A 278 23.18 -11.44 4.25
CA GLY A 278 22.19 -12.47 4.58
C GLY A 278 20.72 -12.02 4.45
N TYR A 279 20.45 -10.73 4.22
CA TYR A 279 19.11 -10.26 3.91
C TYR A 279 18.83 -10.39 2.41
N SER A 280 17.93 -11.31 2.05
CA SER A 280 17.39 -11.42 0.69
C SER A 280 15.97 -10.84 0.70
N PRO A 281 15.75 -9.60 0.20
CA PRO A 281 14.41 -9.05 0.12
C PRO A 281 13.54 -9.93 -0.78
N ARG A 282 12.30 -10.16 -0.37
CA ARG A 282 11.31 -10.79 -1.26
C ARG A 282 11.05 -9.80 -2.40
N ALA A 283 11.34 -10.21 -3.63
CA ALA A 283 11.19 -9.36 -4.81
C ALA A 283 10.57 -10.15 -5.98
N VAL A 284 10.00 -9.42 -6.94
CA VAL A 284 9.56 -9.98 -8.22
C VAL A 284 10.79 -10.29 -9.08
N ASP A 285 10.96 -11.55 -9.47
CA ASP A 285 12.00 -11.97 -10.42
C ASP A 285 11.63 -11.49 -11.84
N GLU A 286 12.19 -10.37 -12.32
CA GLU A 286 12.01 -9.91 -13.72
C GLU A 286 13.10 -10.55 -14.63
N VAL A 287 12.70 -11.43 -15.54
CA VAL A 287 13.61 -12.20 -16.40
C VAL A 287 13.24 -12.14 -17.89
N ASP A 288 14.25 -12.32 -18.76
CA ASP A 288 14.00 -12.48 -20.20
C ASP A 288 13.72 -13.95 -20.55
N GLY A 289 12.61 -14.20 -21.23
CA GLY A 289 12.11 -15.53 -21.57
C GLY A 289 10.64 -15.55 -22.02
N ASP A 290 10.14 -16.76 -22.28
CA ASP A 290 8.74 -17.01 -22.63
C ASP A 290 7.97 -17.50 -21.39
N ALA A 291 6.96 -16.76 -20.95
CA ALA A 291 6.11 -17.16 -19.83
C ALA A 291 5.30 -18.44 -20.09
N LEU A 292 5.12 -18.87 -21.35
CA LEU A 292 4.52 -20.18 -21.67
C LEU A 292 5.44 -21.36 -21.36
N GLN A 293 6.68 -21.08 -20.95
CA GLN A 293 7.70 -22.04 -20.53
C GLN A 293 8.25 -21.64 -19.15
N PRO A 294 7.41 -21.67 -18.10
CA PRO A 294 7.78 -21.24 -16.76
C PRO A 294 8.95 -22.09 -16.22
N ARG A 295 9.91 -21.43 -15.59
CA ARG A 295 11.20 -22.00 -15.16
C ARG A 295 11.20 -22.29 -13.67
N GLY A 296 11.71 -23.46 -13.27
CA GLY A 296 11.82 -23.87 -11.87
C GLY A 296 11.26 -25.28 -11.64
N GLY A 297 11.55 -25.84 -10.46
CA GLY A 297 10.91 -27.07 -9.97
C GLY A 297 9.60 -26.78 -9.23
N GLY A 298 8.84 -27.84 -8.94
CA GLY A 298 7.54 -27.73 -8.25
C GLY A 298 6.37 -27.40 -9.17
N ARG A 299 5.18 -27.22 -8.57
CA ARG A 299 3.97 -26.83 -9.30
C ARG A 299 4.02 -25.35 -9.65
N LYS A 300 3.53 -24.99 -10.83
CA LYS A 300 3.65 -23.66 -11.42
C LYS A 300 2.26 -23.14 -11.77
N LEU A 301 1.97 -21.90 -11.39
CA LEU A 301 0.73 -21.21 -11.71
C LEU A 301 1.01 -20.08 -12.71
N LEU A 302 0.62 -20.30 -13.96
CA LEU A 302 0.80 -19.35 -15.06
C LEU A 302 -0.37 -18.39 -15.15
N VAL A 303 -0.17 -17.13 -14.77
CA VAL A 303 -1.25 -16.14 -14.67
C VAL A 303 -1.16 -15.09 -15.78
N HIS A 304 -2.31 -14.64 -16.28
CA HIS A 304 -2.40 -13.58 -17.28
C HIS A 304 -3.72 -12.83 -17.18
N VAL A 305 -3.73 -11.59 -17.67
CA VAL A 305 -4.92 -10.74 -17.72
C VAL A 305 -5.78 -11.07 -18.94
N VAL A 306 -7.08 -11.26 -18.70
CA VAL A 306 -8.13 -11.44 -19.72
C VAL A 306 -9.20 -10.35 -19.60
N PRO A 307 -9.92 -10.04 -20.69
CA PRO A 307 -11.02 -9.08 -20.68
C PRO A 307 -12.30 -9.64 -20.05
N ASN A 308 -13.16 -8.75 -19.57
CA ASN A 308 -14.49 -9.03 -19.01
C ASN A 308 -15.55 -9.37 -20.09
N THR A 309 -15.24 -10.30 -20.99
CA THR A 309 -16.13 -10.74 -22.06
C THR A 309 -15.98 -12.24 -22.33
N SER A 310 -17.05 -12.90 -22.75
CA SER A 310 -17.05 -14.31 -23.18
C SER A 310 -16.78 -14.49 -24.69
N HIS A 311 -16.70 -13.39 -25.47
CA HIS A 311 -16.33 -13.44 -26.88
C HIS A 311 -14.84 -13.80 -27.06
N ALA A 312 -14.44 -14.32 -28.23
CA ALA A 312 -13.04 -14.68 -28.46
C ALA A 312 -12.09 -13.47 -28.44
N TRP A 313 -11.21 -13.37 -27.43
CA TRP A 313 -10.07 -12.42 -27.40
C TRP A 313 -8.77 -13.08 -27.89
N GLY A 314 -7.65 -12.35 -27.79
CA GLY A 314 -6.33 -12.88 -28.15
C GLY A 314 -6.11 -13.04 -29.67
N GLY A 315 -6.46 -12.02 -30.47
CA GLY A 315 -6.08 -11.97 -31.89
C GLY A 315 -4.57 -11.82 -32.10
N ALA A 316 -3.86 -11.25 -31.13
CA ALA A 316 -2.40 -11.16 -31.06
C ALA A 316 -1.93 -11.20 -29.59
N GLY A 317 -0.62 -11.34 -29.36
CA GLY A 317 -0.01 -11.26 -28.03
C GLY A 317 -0.11 -12.54 -27.18
N PHE A 318 0.07 -12.40 -25.86
CA PHE A 318 0.26 -13.53 -24.94
C PHE A 318 -0.94 -14.49 -24.92
N ALA A 319 -2.16 -13.99 -24.70
CA ALA A 319 -3.37 -14.83 -24.66
C ALA A 319 -3.60 -15.62 -25.97
N SER A 320 -3.16 -15.08 -27.12
CA SER A 320 -3.19 -15.78 -28.41
C SER A 320 -2.23 -16.98 -28.43
N SER A 321 -1.01 -16.78 -27.94
CA SER A 321 0.00 -17.83 -27.85
C SER A 321 -0.35 -18.87 -26.79
N LEU A 322 -0.91 -18.45 -25.65
CA LEU A 322 -1.45 -19.34 -24.62
C LEU A 322 -2.54 -20.26 -25.18
N ARG A 323 -3.56 -19.71 -25.87
CA ARG A 323 -4.63 -20.53 -26.49
C ARG A 323 -4.12 -21.51 -27.55
N ARG A 324 -3.05 -21.18 -28.28
CA ARG A 324 -2.42 -22.11 -29.25
C ARG A 324 -1.60 -23.21 -28.56
N ARG A 325 -1.00 -22.91 -27.41
CA ARG A 325 -0.15 -23.85 -26.64
C ARG A 325 -0.99 -24.79 -25.77
N PHE A 326 -2.05 -24.25 -25.16
CA PHE A 326 -2.92 -24.91 -24.19
C PHE A 326 -4.40 -24.63 -24.57
N PRO A 327 -4.96 -25.31 -25.59
CA PRO A 327 -6.32 -25.03 -26.08
C PRO A 327 -7.39 -25.34 -25.03
N ASP A 328 -7.15 -26.32 -24.15
CA ASP A 328 -8.17 -26.79 -23.19
C ASP A 328 -8.42 -25.81 -22.04
N THR A 329 -7.45 -24.95 -21.68
CA THR A 329 -7.70 -23.91 -20.66
C THR A 329 -8.68 -22.86 -21.16
N TRP A 330 -8.67 -22.57 -22.47
CA TRP A 330 -9.67 -21.74 -23.12
C TRP A 330 -11.05 -22.38 -23.09
N SER A 331 -11.13 -23.69 -23.35
CA SER A 331 -12.39 -24.46 -23.24
C SER A 331 -12.96 -24.35 -21.82
N THR A 332 -12.14 -24.57 -20.79
CA THR A 332 -12.53 -24.45 -19.38
C THR A 332 -13.07 -23.05 -19.06
N PHE A 333 -12.40 -21.98 -19.49
CA PHE A 333 -12.89 -20.61 -19.28
C PHE A 333 -14.25 -20.38 -19.94
N ARG A 334 -14.39 -20.73 -21.23
CA ARG A 334 -15.64 -20.53 -21.97
C ARG A 334 -16.79 -21.32 -21.34
N ASP A 335 -16.54 -22.56 -20.97
CA ASP A 335 -17.57 -23.48 -20.48
C ASP A 335 -18.02 -23.15 -19.06
N HIS A 336 -17.19 -22.49 -18.24
CA HIS A 336 -17.58 -21.91 -16.95
C HIS A 336 -18.69 -20.87 -17.14
N TYR A 337 -18.44 -19.81 -17.92
CA TYR A 337 -19.43 -18.75 -18.16
C TYR A 337 -20.64 -19.20 -19.00
N ALA A 338 -20.45 -20.17 -19.91
CA ALA A 338 -21.56 -20.74 -20.68
C ALA A 338 -22.55 -21.51 -19.78
N ARG A 339 -22.08 -22.25 -18.77
CA ARG A 339 -22.96 -22.95 -17.80
C ARG A 339 -23.73 -21.96 -16.93
N GLU A 340 -23.05 -20.92 -16.45
CA GLU A 340 -23.64 -19.90 -15.58
C GLU A 340 -24.57 -18.91 -16.31
N HIS A 341 -24.61 -18.92 -17.64
CA HIS A 341 -25.32 -17.94 -18.46
C HIS A 341 -24.91 -16.48 -18.12
N SER A 342 -23.65 -16.29 -17.70
CA SER A 342 -23.11 -15.05 -17.14
C SER A 342 -22.02 -14.47 -18.04
N THR A 343 -21.67 -13.19 -17.83
CA THR A 343 -20.47 -12.58 -18.42
C THR A 343 -19.38 -12.46 -17.35
N PRO A 344 -18.09 -12.63 -17.72
CA PRO A 344 -16.99 -12.49 -16.77
C PRO A 344 -17.03 -11.13 -16.08
N ARG A 345 -17.00 -11.12 -14.75
CA ARG A 345 -16.95 -9.89 -13.95
C ARG A 345 -15.51 -9.52 -13.67
N LEU A 346 -15.25 -8.21 -13.56
CA LEU A 346 -13.95 -7.72 -13.15
C LEU A 346 -13.62 -8.25 -11.73
N GLY A 347 -12.36 -8.65 -11.51
CA GLY A 347 -11.91 -9.24 -10.25
C GLY A 347 -12.02 -10.77 -10.18
N GLU A 348 -12.62 -11.42 -11.18
CA GLU A 348 -12.75 -12.89 -11.22
C GLU A 348 -11.49 -13.57 -11.73
N VAL A 349 -11.25 -14.80 -11.28
CA VAL A 349 -10.16 -15.65 -11.75
C VAL A 349 -10.72 -17.02 -12.06
N VAL A 350 -10.50 -17.50 -13.29
CA VAL A 350 -10.80 -18.89 -13.66
C VAL A 350 -9.50 -19.66 -13.74
N PHE A 351 -9.41 -20.74 -12.96
CA PHE A 351 -8.28 -21.65 -12.96
C PHE A 351 -8.54 -22.83 -13.90
N ALA A 352 -7.50 -23.29 -14.58
CA ALA A 352 -7.54 -24.46 -15.45
C ALA A 352 -6.21 -25.21 -15.40
N ASP A 353 -6.25 -26.50 -15.09
CA ASP A 353 -5.07 -27.35 -15.10
C ASP A 353 -4.61 -27.69 -16.53
N VAL A 354 -3.29 -27.79 -16.71
CA VAL A 354 -2.63 -28.17 -17.97
C VAL A 354 -1.88 -29.50 -17.79
N SER A 355 -1.23 -29.67 -16.64
CA SER A 355 -0.57 -30.90 -16.19
C SER A 355 -0.50 -30.88 -14.66
N ASP A 356 -0.10 -32.00 -14.04
CA ASP A 356 0.06 -32.12 -12.58
C ASP A 356 0.97 -31.03 -11.97
N ASP A 357 1.89 -30.48 -12.77
CA ASP A 357 2.87 -29.47 -12.39
C ASP A 357 2.63 -28.06 -12.98
N LEU A 358 1.56 -27.86 -13.76
CA LEU A 358 1.23 -26.59 -14.41
C LEU A 358 -0.28 -26.32 -14.44
N SER A 359 -0.68 -25.19 -13.86
CA SER A 359 -2.05 -24.65 -13.91
C SER A 359 -2.01 -23.24 -14.52
N VAL A 360 -3.12 -22.79 -15.12
CA VAL A 360 -3.29 -21.45 -15.68
C VAL A 360 -4.37 -20.68 -14.92
N ALA A 361 -4.11 -19.42 -14.59
CA ALA A 361 -5.12 -18.50 -14.03
C ALA A 361 -5.48 -17.40 -15.02
N HIS A 362 -6.74 -17.35 -15.42
CA HIS A 362 -7.31 -16.32 -16.29
C HIS A 362 -7.87 -15.18 -15.42
N MET A 363 -7.08 -14.12 -15.19
CA MET A 363 -7.45 -12.99 -14.33
C MET A 363 -8.28 -11.95 -15.09
N VAL A 364 -9.56 -11.81 -14.76
CA VAL A 364 -10.50 -10.89 -15.41
C VAL A 364 -10.28 -9.46 -14.89
N ALA A 365 -9.25 -8.80 -15.40
CA ALA A 365 -8.83 -7.48 -14.95
C ALA A 365 -8.81 -6.41 -16.06
N GLN A 366 -9.41 -6.69 -17.23
CA GLN A 366 -9.47 -5.73 -18.36
C GLN A 366 -10.92 -5.43 -18.79
N ALA A 367 -11.26 -4.15 -18.91
CA ALA A 367 -12.54 -3.67 -19.43
C ALA A 367 -12.58 -3.71 -20.97
N GLY A 368 -13.29 -4.69 -21.51
CA GLY A 368 -13.55 -4.90 -22.93
C GLY A 368 -12.32 -5.23 -23.78
N ILE A 369 -12.49 -5.16 -25.11
CA ILE A 369 -11.48 -5.52 -26.12
C ILE A 369 -11.30 -4.42 -27.17
N GLY A 370 -10.16 -4.43 -27.85
CA GLY A 370 -9.82 -3.48 -28.93
C GLY A 370 -8.98 -2.28 -28.49
N GLN A 371 -8.63 -1.40 -29.43
CA GLN A 371 -7.97 -0.14 -29.12
C GLN A 371 -8.86 0.76 -28.23
N SER A 372 -8.25 1.68 -27.49
CA SER A 372 -8.92 2.62 -26.59
C SER A 372 -7.98 3.79 -26.29
N SER A 373 -8.51 5.00 -26.15
CA SER A 373 -7.79 6.15 -25.61
C SER A 373 -7.71 6.11 -24.07
N VAL A 374 -8.59 5.34 -23.42
CA VAL A 374 -8.64 5.16 -21.97
C VAL A 374 -8.01 3.83 -21.58
N GLN A 375 -7.27 3.79 -20.47
CA GLN A 375 -6.72 2.56 -19.90
C GLN A 375 -7.82 1.50 -19.73
N ARG A 376 -7.60 0.30 -20.28
CA ARG A 376 -8.54 -0.83 -20.14
C ARG A 376 -8.24 -1.74 -18.96
N LEU A 377 -6.98 -1.86 -18.54
CA LEU A 377 -6.64 -2.56 -17.30
C LEU A 377 -7.34 -1.85 -16.13
N ARG A 378 -7.90 -2.60 -15.19
CA ARG A 378 -8.51 -2.10 -13.96
C ARG A 378 -7.64 -2.52 -12.79
N TYR A 379 -7.02 -1.57 -12.10
CA TYR A 379 -6.09 -1.85 -11.01
C TYR A 379 -6.79 -2.47 -9.79
N ALA A 380 -8.01 -2.02 -9.47
CA ALA A 380 -8.79 -2.62 -8.40
C ALA A 380 -9.09 -4.11 -8.69
N ALA A 381 -9.58 -4.38 -9.89
CA ALA A 381 -9.83 -5.74 -10.38
C ALA A 381 -8.55 -6.60 -10.43
N LEU A 382 -7.40 -6.01 -10.75
CA LEU A 382 -6.11 -6.71 -10.73
C LEU A 382 -5.69 -7.08 -9.30
N SER A 383 -5.82 -6.18 -8.31
CA SER A 383 -5.56 -6.51 -6.89
C SER A 383 -6.45 -7.66 -6.42
N GLU A 384 -7.75 -7.63 -6.72
CA GLU A 384 -8.68 -8.74 -6.42
C GLU A 384 -8.27 -10.05 -7.08
N CYS A 385 -7.83 -10.02 -8.34
CA CYS A 385 -7.34 -11.22 -9.03
C CYS A 385 -6.06 -11.75 -8.39
N LEU A 386 -5.13 -10.88 -8.01
CA LEU A 386 -3.86 -11.26 -7.40
C LEU A 386 -4.06 -11.88 -5.99
N LYS A 387 -5.03 -11.39 -5.20
CA LYS A 387 -5.47 -12.01 -3.94
C LYS A 387 -5.93 -13.45 -4.15
N LYS A 388 -6.83 -13.69 -5.10
CA LYS A 388 -7.33 -15.04 -5.44
C LYS A 388 -6.23 -15.95 -5.99
N VAL A 389 -5.30 -15.40 -6.77
CA VAL A 389 -4.10 -16.11 -7.23
C VAL A 389 -3.17 -16.48 -6.06
N GLN A 390 -3.03 -15.62 -5.05
CA GLN A 390 -2.21 -15.89 -3.86
C GLN A 390 -2.77 -17.03 -3.02
N GLU A 391 -4.07 -17.01 -2.74
CA GLU A 391 -4.79 -18.08 -2.04
C GLU A 391 -4.58 -19.42 -2.76
N HIS A 392 -4.87 -19.46 -4.06
CA HIS A 392 -4.72 -20.68 -4.87
C HIS A 392 -3.26 -21.14 -5.01
N ALA A 393 -2.30 -20.21 -5.14
CA ALA A 393 -0.87 -20.56 -5.16
C ALA A 393 -0.40 -21.13 -3.82
N CYS A 394 -0.96 -20.68 -2.70
CA CYS A 394 -0.69 -21.21 -1.37
C CYS A 394 -1.21 -22.66 -1.24
N ASP A 395 -2.49 -22.88 -1.57
CA ASP A 395 -3.13 -24.20 -1.54
C ASP A 395 -2.39 -25.24 -2.38
N LEU A 396 -1.88 -24.82 -3.55
CA LEU A 396 -1.15 -25.68 -4.48
C LEU A 396 0.35 -25.79 -4.20
N ASN A 397 0.87 -25.05 -3.21
CA ASN A 397 2.31 -24.84 -2.98
C ASN A 397 3.07 -24.51 -4.29
N ALA A 398 2.52 -23.58 -5.06
CA ALA A 398 2.92 -23.28 -6.43
C ALA A 398 3.66 -21.94 -6.56
N THR A 399 4.62 -21.87 -7.47
CA THR A 399 5.26 -20.61 -7.86
C THR A 399 4.45 -19.90 -8.95
N VAL A 400 4.36 -18.56 -8.89
CA VAL A 400 3.57 -17.77 -9.84
C VAL A 400 4.46 -17.27 -10.99
N HIS A 401 3.98 -17.44 -12.22
CA HIS A 401 4.67 -17.04 -13.44
C HIS A 401 3.73 -16.20 -14.29
N MET A 402 4.20 -15.10 -14.87
CA MET A 402 3.36 -14.24 -15.71
C MET A 402 4.16 -13.52 -16.80
N PRO A 403 3.58 -13.18 -17.96
CA PRO A 403 4.16 -12.18 -18.84
C PRO A 403 4.15 -10.81 -18.12
N ARG A 404 4.91 -9.84 -18.61
CA ARG A 404 4.74 -8.44 -18.22
C ARG A 404 3.33 -7.93 -18.60
N ILE A 405 2.40 -7.97 -17.66
CA ILE A 405 0.98 -7.61 -17.85
C ILE A 405 0.77 -6.09 -17.88
N GLY A 406 -0.33 -5.63 -18.48
CA GLY A 406 -0.70 -4.21 -18.58
C GLY A 406 0.07 -3.39 -19.64
N THR A 407 1.25 -3.83 -20.06
CA THR A 407 2.15 -3.07 -20.95
C THR A 407 1.83 -3.22 -22.44
N GLY A 408 0.57 -3.47 -22.77
CA GLY A 408 0.05 -3.51 -24.13
C GLY A 408 -0.45 -2.14 -24.61
N HIS A 409 -1.40 -2.14 -25.55
CA HIS A 409 -1.97 -0.93 -26.17
C HIS A 409 -2.91 -0.11 -25.26
N GLY A 410 -2.70 -0.15 -23.94
CA GLY A 410 -3.61 0.38 -22.93
C GLY A 410 -2.99 1.28 -21.87
N GLY A 411 -1.71 1.63 -21.97
CA GLY A 411 -1.09 2.71 -21.18
C GLY A 411 -0.99 2.49 -19.66
N ALA A 412 -1.19 1.27 -19.15
CA ALA A 412 -1.15 1.02 -17.71
C ALA A 412 0.27 1.17 -17.14
N ASN A 413 0.37 1.72 -15.93
CA ASN A 413 1.61 1.94 -15.20
C ASN A 413 2.16 0.60 -14.69
N TRP A 414 3.26 0.12 -15.31
CA TRP A 414 3.92 -1.12 -14.91
C TRP A 414 4.42 -1.10 -13.47
N GLN A 415 4.84 0.05 -12.97
CA GLN A 415 5.39 0.14 -11.62
C GLN A 415 4.30 0.02 -10.55
N LEU A 416 3.10 0.57 -10.80
CA LEU A 416 1.92 0.30 -9.98
C LEU A 416 1.55 -1.19 -10.01
N ILE A 417 1.51 -1.79 -11.20
CA ILE A 417 1.27 -3.24 -11.36
C ILE A 417 2.30 -4.07 -10.59
N ARG A 418 3.58 -3.71 -10.65
CA ARG A 418 4.65 -4.39 -9.93
C ARG A 418 4.49 -4.26 -8.42
N GLU A 419 4.07 -3.10 -7.91
CA GLU A 419 3.79 -2.91 -6.48
C GLU A 419 2.60 -3.80 -6.03
N LEU A 420 1.52 -3.88 -6.82
CA LEU A 420 0.42 -4.82 -6.54
C LEU A 420 0.87 -6.29 -6.57
N ILE A 421 1.76 -6.67 -7.49
CA ILE A 421 2.35 -8.02 -7.53
C ILE A 421 3.22 -8.27 -6.28
N SER A 422 4.00 -7.28 -5.84
CA SER A 422 4.80 -7.39 -4.62
C SER A 422 3.91 -7.62 -3.40
N ASP A 423 2.96 -6.72 -3.16
CA ASP A 423 2.10 -6.72 -1.98
C ASP A 423 1.20 -7.95 -1.89
N GLU A 424 0.60 -8.35 -3.02
CA GLU A 424 -0.41 -9.42 -3.03
C GLU A 424 0.18 -10.82 -3.20
N LEU A 425 1.44 -10.97 -3.63
CA LEU A 425 2.07 -12.28 -3.83
C LEU A 425 3.40 -12.41 -3.08
N VAL A 426 4.36 -11.53 -3.39
CA VAL A 426 5.76 -11.67 -2.96
C VAL A 426 5.91 -11.49 -1.46
N ASP A 427 5.32 -10.44 -0.88
CA ASP A 427 5.38 -10.17 0.56
C ASP A 427 4.66 -11.26 1.37
N LYS A 428 3.58 -11.83 0.79
CA LYS A 428 2.86 -13.01 1.30
C LYS A 428 3.63 -14.34 1.10
N GLY A 429 4.81 -14.31 0.48
CA GLY A 429 5.74 -15.44 0.37
C GLY A 429 5.65 -16.25 -0.91
N ILE A 430 4.79 -15.87 -1.86
CA ILE A 430 4.65 -16.54 -3.15
C ILE A 430 5.78 -16.11 -4.08
N LYS A 431 6.71 -17.03 -4.37
CA LYS A 431 7.77 -16.79 -5.35
C LYS A 431 7.15 -16.49 -6.72
N THR A 432 7.47 -15.32 -7.26
CA THR A 432 6.80 -14.76 -8.43
C THR A 432 7.82 -14.31 -9.48
N THR A 433 7.66 -14.78 -10.72
CA THR A 433 8.53 -14.47 -11.86
C THR A 433 7.75 -13.81 -13.00
N VAL A 434 8.20 -12.62 -13.41
CA VAL A 434 7.69 -11.87 -14.57
C VAL A 434 8.62 -12.07 -15.76
N TYR A 435 8.04 -12.47 -16.89
CA TYR A 435 8.77 -12.73 -18.14
C TYR A 435 8.59 -11.58 -19.13
N ARG A 436 9.71 -11.14 -19.70
CA ARG A 436 9.77 -10.28 -20.89
C ARG A 436 10.26 -11.13 -22.05
N LEU A 437 9.55 -11.11 -23.18
CA LEU A 437 10.03 -11.82 -24.37
C LEU A 437 11.37 -11.21 -24.82
N PRO A 438 12.41 -12.03 -25.09
CA PRO A 438 13.67 -11.53 -25.61
C PRO A 438 13.46 -10.74 -26.91
N PRO A 439 14.32 -9.74 -27.20
CA PRO A 439 14.34 -9.11 -28.52
C PRO A 439 14.47 -10.18 -29.61
N ARG A 440 13.76 -10.02 -30.72
CA ARG A 440 14.04 -10.83 -31.91
C ARG A 440 15.43 -10.45 -32.41
N LEU A 441 16.37 -11.38 -32.37
CA LEU A 441 17.68 -11.21 -32.98
C LEU A 441 17.50 -10.97 -34.48
N GLY A 442 17.80 -9.75 -34.95
CA GLY A 442 17.66 -9.36 -36.36
C GLY A 442 16.42 -8.52 -36.70
N ALA A 443 16.03 -7.58 -35.83
CA ALA A 443 15.09 -6.49 -36.14
C ALA A 443 15.78 -5.14 -35.99
#